data_AF-A0A7K0A4F4-F1
#
_entry.id   AF-A0A7K0A4F4-F1
#
_cell.length_a   1.000
_cell.length_b   1.000
_cell.length_c   1.000
_cell.angle_alpha   90.00
_cell.angle_beta   90.00
_cell.angle_gamma   90.00
#
_symmetry.space_group_name_H-M   'P 1'
#
loop_
_entity.id
_entity.type
_entity.pdbx_description
1 polymer ?
#
loop_
_entity_poly.entity_id
_entity_poly.type
_entity_poly.pdbx_seq_one_letter_code
_entity_poly.pdbx_strand_id
1 'polypeptide(L)'
;MPCPGLEGQGPMTVMTAQRPLPLALAEASPVSAAAAMVEDADGGRVFIHGELCGAWGAGDELARRLAATQLVKIKAATARQVAAAFGVHPATLWRWVATRSNNAADVTQILTPCPEA
;
A
#
# COMPACT_ATOMS: atom_id res chain seq x y z
N MET A 1 -13.67 52.70 18.79
CA MET A 1 -12.26 52.57 18.36
C MET A 1 -11.94 51.10 18.20
N PRO A 2 -12.07 50.52 17.00
CA PRO A 2 -11.73 49.12 16.72
C PRO A 2 -10.24 48.97 16.35
N CYS A 3 -9.63 47.87 16.80
CA CYS A 3 -8.23 47.52 16.57
C CYS A 3 -7.96 47.23 15.06
N PRO A 4 -6.80 47.64 14.50
CA PRO A 4 -6.49 47.37 13.10
C PRO A 4 -6.01 45.93 12.88
N GLY A 5 -6.44 45.38 11.74
CA GLY A 5 -6.30 43.98 11.34
C GLY A 5 -4.86 43.48 11.20
N LEU A 6 -4.70 42.20 11.55
CA LEU A 6 -3.62 41.34 11.10
C LEU A 6 -3.92 40.91 9.66
N GLU A 7 -3.64 41.79 8.70
CA GLU A 7 -3.75 41.51 7.26
C GLU A 7 -2.33 41.29 6.71
N GLY A 8 -1.97 40.02 6.46
CA GLY A 8 -0.72 39.70 5.75
C GLY A 8 0.13 38.60 6.39
N GLN A 9 -0.41 37.40 6.58
CA GLN A 9 0.41 36.18 6.56
C GLN A 9 0.20 35.47 5.22
N GLY A 10 1.07 35.74 4.26
CA GLY A 10 1.43 34.76 3.23
C GLY A 10 2.91 34.38 3.43
N PRO A 11 3.41 33.25 2.90
CA PRO A 11 2.75 32.05 2.41
C PRO A 11 3.15 30.83 3.27
N MET A 12 2.20 30.09 3.84
CA MET A 12 2.51 28.72 4.31
C MET A 12 2.19 27.71 3.19
N THR A 13 2.96 27.77 2.11
CA THR A 13 3.06 26.66 1.16
C THR A 13 4.40 25.97 1.39
N VAL A 14 4.44 25.12 2.40
CA VAL A 14 5.36 23.99 2.44
C VAL A 14 4.53 22.76 2.73
N MET A 15 3.88 22.27 1.67
CA MET A 15 3.75 20.82 1.55
C MET A 15 5.07 20.38 0.95
N THR A 16 6.05 20.01 1.79
CA THR A 16 7.07 19.11 1.29
C THR A 16 6.33 17.86 0.84
N ALA A 17 6.08 17.74 -0.46
CA ALA A 17 5.90 16.43 -1.07
C ALA A 17 7.27 15.77 -0.92
N GLN A 18 7.55 15.28 0.29
CA GLN A 18 8.80 14.61 0.60
C GLN A 18 8.87 13.47 -0.38
N ARG A 19 9.79 13.61 -1.35
CA ARG A 19 9.98 12.59 -2.36
C ARG A 19 10.33 11.33 -1.57
N PRO A 20 9.62 10.22 -1.80
CA PRO A 20 9.94 8.94 -1.19
C PRO A 20 11.44 8.74 -1.23
N LEU A 21 12.04 8.53 -0.06
CA LEU A 21 13.46 8.21 0.00
C LEU A 21 13.66 6.99 -0.91
N PRO A 22 14.59 7.04 -1.88
CA PRO A 22 14.77 5.96 -2.85
C PRO A 22 15.50 4.78 -2.20
N LEU A 23 14.89 4.22 -1.16
CA LEU A 23 15.32 2.98 -0.53
C LEU A 23 14.62 1.83 -1.24
N ALA A 24 15.05 1.58 -2.48
CA ALA A 24 14.71 0.31 -3.13
C ALA A 24 15.64 -0.76 -2.54
N LEU A 25 15.07 -1.74 -1.86
CA LEU A 25 15.79 -3.00 -1.62
C LEU A 25 16.25 -3.53 -2.98
N ALA A 26 17.52 -3.90 -3.10
CA ALA A 26 18.18 -4.16 -4.39
C ALA A 26 17.52 -5.24 -5.28
N GLU A 27 16.65 -6.05 -4.68
CA GLU A 27 15.90 -7.15 -5.30
C GLU A 27 14.41 -6.81 -5.55
N ALA A 28 13.93 -5.64 -5.10
CA ALA A 28 12.52 -5.26 -5.20
C ALA A 28 12.20 -4.58 -6.54
N SER A 29 11.23 -5.14 -7.25
CA SER A 29 10.67 -4.56 -8.47
C SER A 29 9.78 -3.35 -8.12
N PRO A 30 10.00 -2.16 -8.72
CA PRO A 30 9.21 -0.99 -8.42
C PRO A 30 7.78 -1.13 -8.95
N VAL A 31 6.79 -0.98 -8.07
CA VAL A 31 5.36 -0.95 -8.43
C VAL A 31 4.94 0.48 -8.76
N SER A 32 5.41 1.44 -7.96
CA SER A 32 5.17 2.88 -8.13
C SER A 32 6.36 3.68 -7.57
N ALA A 33 6.27 5.01 -7.61
CA ALA A 33 7.27 5.85 -6.94
C ALA A 33 7.28 5.70 -5.40
N ALA A 34 6.22 5.12 -4.82
CA ALA A 34 6.07 4.94 -3.38
C ALA A 34 6.21 3.48 -2.95
N ALA A 35 5.95 2.51 -3.83
CA ALA A 35 5.87 1.10 -3.49
C ALA A 35 6.79 0.23 -4.36
N ALA A 36 7.39 -0.79 -3.75
CA ALA A 36 8.20 -1.81 -4.40
C ALA A 36 7.80 -3.20 -3.87
N MET A 37 8.04 -4.24 -4.66
CA MET A 37 7.64 -5.61 -4.33
C MET A 37 8.72 -6.61 -4.70
N VAL A 38 8.89 -7.63 -3.86
CA VAL A 38 9.68 -8.83 -4.15
C VAL A 38 8.72 -10.01 -4.16
N GLU A 39 8.82 -10.88 -5.16
CA GLU A 39 8.13 -12.17 -5.18
C GLU A 39 9.18 -13.24 -5.51
N ASP A 40 9.33 -14.20 -4.60
CA ASP A 40 10.34 -15.25 -4.59
C ASP A 40 9.67 -16.62 -4.30
N ALA A 41 10.47 -17.68 -4.18
CA ALA A 41 9.95 -19.04 -4.00
C ALA A 41 9.23 -19.24 -2.65
N ASP A 42 9.58 -18.44 -1.64
CA ASP A 42 9.00 -18.52 -0.29
C ASP A 42 7.75 -17.64 -0.14
N GLY A 43 7.45 -16.82 -1.15
CA GLY A 43 6.25 -15.98 -1.21
C GLY A 43 6.56 -14.58 -1.72
N GLY A 44 6.08 -13.55 -1.04
CA GLY A 44 6.34 -12.19 -1.47
C GLY A 44 6.13 -11.13 -0.41
N ARG A 45 6.70 -9.97 -0.70
CA ARG A 45 6.88 -8.86 0.25
C ARG A 45 6.61 -7.54 -0.48
N VAL A 46 5.82 -6.67 0.15
CA VAL A 46 5.51 -5.33 -0.36
C VAL A 46 6.10 -4.30 0.59
N PHE A 47 6.85 -3.37 0.00
CA PHE A 47 7.48 -2.27 0.68
C PHE A 47 6.86 -0.95 0.25
N ILE A 48 6.58 -0.06 1.19
CA ILE A 48 6.16 1.31 0.92
C ILE A 48 7.20 2.23 1.55
N HIS A 49 7.83 3.06 0.73
CA HIS A 49 8.92 3.95 1.16
C HIS A 49 10.09 3.22 1.88
N GLY A 50 10.28 1.91 1.59
CA GLY A 50 11.29 1.08 2.23
C GLY A 50 10.80 0.26 3.43
N GLU A 51 9.58 0.51 3.94
CA GLU A 51 8.99 -0.20 5.08
C GLU A 51 8.19 -1.43 4.64
N LEU A 52 8.38 -2.57 5.32
CA LEU A 52 7.62 -3.79 5.04
C LEU A 52 6.16 -3.59 5.47
N CYS A 53 5.25 -3.49 4.50
CA CYS A 53 3.83 -3.24 4.75
C CYS A 53 2.95 -4.48 4.52
N GLY A 54 3.50 -5.52 3.89
CA GLY A 54 2.80 -6.78 3.71
C GLY A 54 3.75 -7.89 3.30
N ALA A 55 3.50 -9.09 3.80
CA ALA A 55 4.19 -10.30 3.40
C ALA A 55 3.17 -11.44 3.27
N TRP A 56 3.47 -12.39 2.40
CA TRP A 56 2.72 -13.63 2.25
C TRP A 56 3.69 -14.77 2.01
N GLY A 57 3.32 -15.97 2.47
CA GLY A 57 4.07 -17.19 2.21
C GLY A 57 3.71 -17.82 0.87
N ALA A 58 4.50 -18.81 0.46
CA ALA A 58 4.25 -19.61 -0.73
C ALA A 58 2.86 -20.26 -0.68
N GLY A 59 2.04 -20.02 -1.69
CA GLY A 59 0.67 -20.53 -1.77
C GLY A 59 -0.38 -19.75 -0.97
N ASP A 60 0.00 -18.73 -0.18
CA ASP A 60 -0.95 -17.86 0.51
C ASP A 60 -1.51 -16.79 -0.44
N GLU A 61 -2.39 -17.26 -1.33
CA GLU A 61 -3.05 -16.46 -2.33
C GLU A 61 -4.03 -15.45 -1.71
N LEU A 62 -4.52 -15.69 -0.49
CA LEU A 62 -5.38 -14.74 0.23
C LEU A 62 -4.58 -13.54 0.73
N ALA A 63 -3.43 -13.77 1.39
CA ALA A 63 -2.56 -12.70 1.84
C ALA A 63 -1.97 -11.92 0.65
N ARG A 64 -1.65 -12.59 -0.46
CA ARG A 64 -1.23 -11.94 -1.71
C ARG A 64 -2.31 -10.99 -2.26
N ARG A 65 -3.57 -11.45 -2.34
CA ARG A 65 -4.71 -10.60 -2.75
C ARG A 65 -4.95 -9.46 -1.78
N LEU A 66 -4.80 -9.71 -0.48
CA LEU A 66 -4.91 -8.69 0.55
C LEU A 66 -3.86 -7.58 0.33
N ALA A 67 -2.59 -7.95 0.13
CA ALA A 67 -1.52 -7.00 -0.14
C ALA A 67 -1.81 -6.14 -1.38
N ALA A 68 -2.24 -6.76 -2.49
CA ALA A 68 -2.62 -6.05 -3.72
C ALA A 68 -3.76 -5.04 -3.47
N THR A 69 -4.83 -5.45 -2.77
CA THR A 69 -5.96 -4.56 -2.49
C THR A 69 -5.60 -3.44 -1.50
N GLN A 70 -4.70 -3.69 -0.54
CA GLN A 70 -4.24 -2.67 0.39
C GLN A 70 -3.49 -1.54 -0.32
N LEU A 71 -2.59 -1.86 -1.26
CA LEU A 71 -1.86 -0.86 -2.05
C LEU A 71 -2.79 0.11 -2.80
N VAL A 72 -3.90 -0.40 -3.35
CA VAL A 72 -4.90 0.43 -4.04
C VAL A 72 -5.69 1.27 -3.05
N LYS A 73 -6.14 0.69 -1.92
CA LYS A 73 -6.98 1.42 -0.94
C LYS A 73 -6.24 2.57 -0.26
N ILE A 74 -4.97 2.39 0.09
CA ILE A 74 -4.14 3.44 0.71
C ILE A 74 -3.55 4.41 -0.32
N LYS A 75 -3.84 4.20 -1.63
CA LYS A 75 -3.36 5.02 -2.74
C LYS A 75 -1.83 5.05 -2.87
N ALA A 76 -1.14 4.00 -2.44
CA ALA A 76 0.30 3.85 -2.63
C ALA A 76 0.67 3.55 -4.10
N ALA A 77 -0.24 2.95 -4.85
CA ALA A 77 -0.10 2.73 -6.29
C ALA A 77 -1.47 2.73 -6.97
N THR A 78 -1.49 3.05 -8.27
CA THR A 78 -2.72 2.95 -9.08
C THR A 78 -3.08 1.48 -9.32
N ALA A 79 -4.37 1.19 -9.52
CA ALA A 79 -4.82 -0.18 -9.81
C ALA A 79 -4.12 -0.80 -11.03
N ARG A 80 -3.76 0.00 -12.04
CA ARG A 80 -3.00 -0.47 -13.22
C ARG A 80 -1.57 -0.89 -12.86
N GLN A 81 -0.90 -0.10 -12.02
CA GLN A 81 0.46 -0.41 -11.55
C GLN A 81 0.47 -1.67 -10.69
N VAL A 82 -0.47 -1.79 -9.76
CA VAL A 82 -0.62 -2.98 -8.91
C VAL A 82 -0.94 -4.21 -9.78
N ALA A 83 -1.87 -4.10 -10.72
CA ALA A 83 -2.21 -5.20 -11.62
C ALA A 83 -1.00 -5.71 -12.42
N ALA A 84 -0.19 -4.79 -12.95
CA ALA A 84 1.04 -5.13 -13.67
C ALA A 84 2.07 -5.82 -12.76
N ALA A 85 2.27 -5.32 -11.54
CA ALA A 85 3.23 -5.90 -10.59
C ALA A 85 2.83 -7.31 -10.13
N PHE A 86 1.55 -7.53 -9.83
CA PHE A 86 1.03 -8.82 -9.36
C PHE A 86 0.70 -9.80 -10.50
N GLY A 87 0.91 -9.42 -11.76
CA GLY A 87 0.63 -10.27 -12.92
C GLY A 87 -0.87 -10.59 -13.13
N VAL A 88 -1.76 -9.71 -12.68
CA VAL A 88 -3.22 -9.92 -12.74
C VAL A 88 -3.91 -8.92 -13.65
N HIS A 89 -5.10 -9.27 -14.14
CA HIS A 89 -5.90 -8.33 -14.93
C HIS A 89 -6.49 -7.22 -14.02
N PRO A 90 -6.49 -5.94 -14.42
CA PRO A 90 -7.04 -4.84 -13.61
C PRO A 90 -8.49 -5.05 -13.17
N ALA A 91 -9.32 -5.66 -14.02
CA ALA A 91 -10.71 -5.98 -13.67
C ALA A 91 -10.82 -6.99 -12.52
N THR A 92 -9.91 -7.97 -12.45
CA THR A 92 -9.86 -8.95 -11.36
C THR A 92 -9.48 -8.26 -10.05
N LEU A 93 -8.49 -7.38 -10.09
CA LEU A 93 -8.09 -6.57 -8.93
C LEU A 93 -9.25 -5.69 -8.42
N TRP A 94 -10.01 -5.05 -9.32
CA TRP A 94 -11.19 -4.27 -8.94
C TRP A 94 -12.28 -5.11 -8.26
N ARG A 95 -12.49 -6.35 -8.71
CA ARG A 95 -13.42 -7.28 -8.03
C ARG A 95 -12.95 -7.58 -6.60
N TRP A 96 -11.66 -7.80 -6.37
CA TRP A 96 -11.13 -8.02 -5.03
C TRP A 96 -11.32 -6.80 -4.12
N VAL A 97 -11.08 -5.59 -4.63
CA VAL A 97 -11.30 -4.34 -3.89
C VAL A 97 -12.78 -4.16 -3.54
N ALA A 98 -13.69 -4.47 -4.48
CA ALA A 98 -15.14 -4.40 -4.25
C ALA A 98 -15.60 -5.41 -3.18
N THR A 99 -15.19 -6.68 -3.28
CA THR A 99 -15.53 -7.71 -2.30
C THR A 99 -15.01 -7.36 -0.90
N ARG A 100 -13.77 -6.85 -0.77
CA ARG A 100 -13.22 -6.38 0.52
C ARG A 100 -13.98 -5.19 1.10
N SER A 101 -14.44 -4.28 0.26
CA SER A 101 -15.19 -3.10 0.72
C SER A 101 -16.57 -3.48 1.24
N ASN A 102 -17.17 -4.53 0.68
CA ASN A 102 -18.44 -5.08 1.14
C ASN A 102 -18.31 -5.92 2.43
N ASN A 103 -17.14 -6.52 2.66
CA ASN A 103 -16.86 -7.44 3.78
C ASN A 103 -15.96 -6.82 4.87
N ALA A 104 -15.92 -5.49 4.99
CA ALA A 104 -15.03 -4.78 5.93
C ALA A 104 -15.31 -5.07 7.42
N ALA A 105 -16.34 -5.87 7.75
CA ALA A 105 -16.72 -6.23 9.11
C ALA A 105 -15.88 -7.36 9.75
N ASP A 106 -14.93 -7.99 9.03
CA ASP A 106 -14.25 -9.21 9.53
C ASP A 106 -12.71 -9.11 9.61
N VAL A 107 -12.14 -7.89 9.59
CA VAL A 107 -10.66 -7.74 9.65
C VAL A 107 -10.05 -8.02 11.04
N THR A 108 -10.86 -8.34 12.05
CA THR A 108 -10.39 -8.66 13.42
C THR A 108 -9.91 -10.10 13.57
N GLN A 109 -10.16 -11.01 12.61
CA GLN A 109 -9.77 -12.42 12.74
C GLN A 109 -8.35 -12.76 12.24
N ILE A 110 -7.62 -11.79 11.68
CA ILE A 110 -6.27 -12.00 11.09
C ILE A 110 -5.14 -11.89 12.14
N LEU A 111 -5.43 -11.39 13.35
CA LEU A 111 -4.43 -11.20 14.42
C LEU A 111 -4.45 -12.28 15.51
N THR A 112 -5.06 -13.44 15.29
CA THR A 112 -4.87 -14.57 16.21
C THR A 112 -3.58 -15.32 15.82
N PRO A 113 -2.47 -15.20 16.57
CA PRO A 113 -1.30 -16.02 16.32
C PRO A 113 -1.63 -17.51 16.54
N CYS A 114 -1.17 -18.36 15.63
CA CYS A 114 -1.14 -19.81 15.84
C CYS A 114 -0.40 -20.11 17.17
N PRO A 115 -0.95 -20.92 18.08
CA PRO A 115 -0.20 -21.35 19.26
C PRO A 115 0.98 -22.23 18.84
N GLU A 116 2.18 -21.90 19.34
CA GLU A 116 3.42 -22.65 19.17
C GLU A 116 3.24 -24.12 19.60
N ALA A 117 3.79 -25.04 18.81
CA ALA A 117 3.92 -26.47 19.12
C ALA A 117 5.38 -26.80 19.42
#